data_AF-A0A535CDR8-F1
#
_entry.id   AF-A0A535CDR8-F1
#
_cell.length_a   1.000
_cell.length_b   1.000
_cell.length_c   1.000
_cell.angle_alpha   90.00
_cell.angle_beta   90.00
_cell.angle_gamma   90.00
#
_symmetry.space_group_name_H-M   'P 1'
#
loop_
_entity.id
_entity.type
_entity.pdbx_description
1 polymer ?
#
loop_
_entity_poly.entity_id
_entity_poly.type
_entity_poly.pdbx_seq_one_letter_code
_entity_poly.pdbx_strand_id
1 'polypeptide(L)' 'MLGKPDRAFFEQALHSIGVAADEAVTVGDDIENDVGGAQRAGMRGILVCTGKHPADSPLLERVQ' A
#
# COMPACT_ATOMS: atom_id res chain seq x y z
N MET A 1 -5.41 -8.02 -15.98
CA MET A 1 -6.14 -7.83 -14.71
C MET A 1 -5.45 -6.67 -14.01
N LEU A 2 -6.15 -5.56 -13.77
CA LEU A 2 -5.60 -4.42 -13.03
C LEU A 2 -5.53 -4.83 -11.56
N GLY A 3 -4.36 -4.78 -10.97
CA GLY A 3 -4.12 -5.21 -9.60
C GLY A 3 -3.01 -4.37 -8.99
N LYS A 4 -2.79 -4.54 -7.69
CA LYS A 4 -1.60 -4.01 -7.05
C LYS A 4 -0.35 -4.56 -7.79
N PRO A 5 0.64 -3.71 -8.08
CA PRO A 5 0.87 -2.44 -7.41
C PRO A 5 0.58 -1.25 -8.35
N ASP A 6 -0.28 -1.47 -9.35
CA ASP A 6 -0.65 -0.50 -10.37
C ASP A 6 -1.47 0.63 -9.75
N ARG A 7 -1.09 1.88 -10.05
CA ARG A 7 -1.74 3.09 -9.54
C ARG A 7 -3.24 3.10 -9.85
N ALA A 8 -3.64 2.63 -11.02
CA ALA A 8 -5.03 2.65 -11.44
C ALA A 8 -5.93 1.74 -10.57
N PHE A 9 -5.38 0.70 -9.94
CA PHE A 9 -6.12 -0.13 -8.97
C PHE A 9 -6.52 0.68 -7.72
N PHE A 10 -5.60 1.49 -7.19
CA PHE A 10 -5.85 2.33 -6.01
C PHE A 10 -6.78 3.50 -6.34
N GLU A 11 -6.61 4.14 -7.49
CA GLU A 11 -7.49 5.23 -7.94
C GLU A 11 -8.94 4.77 -8.11
N GLN A 12 -9.15 3.56 -8.63
CA GLN A 12 -10.50 2.97 -8.72
C GLN A 12 -11.11 2.73 -7.34
N ALA A 13 -10.32 2.24 -6.38
CA ALA A 13 -10.79 2.05 -5.01
C ALA A 13 -11.19 3.40 -4.36
N LEU A 14 -10.33 4.42 -4.44
CA LEU A 14 -10.60 5.77 -3.94
C LEU A 14 -11.86 6.38 -4.57
N HIS A 15 -11.99 6.27 -5.90
CA HIS A 15 -13.18 6.72 -6.62
C HIS A 15 -14.45 6.02 -6.14
N SER A 16 -14.39 4.72 -5.85
CA SER A 16 -15.56 3.96 -5.38
C SER A 16 -16.10 4.40 -4.02
N ILE A 17 -15.24 4.99 -3.17
CA ILE A 17 -15.60 5.47 -1.83
C ILE A 17 -15.64 7.00 -1.73
N GLY A 18 -15.27 7.72 -2.80
CA GLY A 18 -15.39 9.17 -2.90
C GLY A 18 -14.44 9.96 -2.00
N VAL A 19 -13.23 9.45 -1.74
CA VAL A 19 -12.23 10.12 -0.89
C VAL A 19 -10.97 10.48 -1.68
N ALA A 20 -10.27 11.53 -1.26
CA ALA A 20 -8.97 11.87 -1.83
C ALA A 20 -7.87 10.91 -1.33
N ALA A 21 -6.77 10.80 -2.08
CA ALA A 21 -5.68 9.87 -1.76
C ALA A 21 -5.00 10.19 -0.41
N ASP A 22 -4.89 11.47 -0.06
CA ASP A 22 -4.33 11.95 1.20
C ASP A 22 -5.25 11.75 2.41
N GLU A 23 -6.55 11.59 2.19
CA GLU A 23 -7.56 11.26 3.21
C GLU A 23 -7.64 9.77 3.52
N ALA A 24 -6.95 8.92 2.75
CA ALA A 24 -6.98 7.47 2.88
C ALA A 24 -5.61 6.87 3.19
N VAL A 25 -5.63 5.66 3.76
CA VAL A 25 -4.43 4.87 4.05
C VAL A 25 -4.64 3.43 3.58
N THR A 26 -3.62 2.85 2.95
CA THR A 26 -3.61 1.41 2.64
C THR A 26 -2.92 0.67 3.77
N VAL A 27 -3.51 -0.44 4.23
CA VAL A 27 -2.91 -1.36 5.21
C VAL A 27 -2.69 -2.70 4.53
N GLY A 28 -1.48 -3.26 4.61
CA GLY A 28 -1.17 -4.54 3.99
C GLY A 28 0.16 -5.12 4.45
N ASP A 29 0.44 -6.36 4.07
CA ASP A 29 1.63 -7.11 4.47
C ASP A 29 2.72 -7.17 3.39
N ASP A 30 2.46 -6.62 2.20
CA ASP A 30 3.40 -6.59 1.08
C ASP A 30 3.97 -5.18 0.88
N ILE A 31 5.29 -5.06 1.03
CA ILE A 31 6.03 -3.78 0.88
C ILE A 31 5.84 -3.19 -0.52
N GLU A 32 5.87 -4.00 -1.57
CA GLU A 32 5.82 -3.51 -2.95
C GLU A 32 4.38 -3.34 -3.44
N ASN A 33 3.54 -4.33 -3.13
CA ASN A 33 2.17 -4.35 -3.63
C ASN A 33 1.23 -3.43 -2.87
N ASP A 34 1.26 -3.45 -1.54
CA ASP A 34 0.35 -2.65 -0.74
C ASP A 34 0.93 -1.26 -0.49
N VAL A 35 2.08 -1.19 0.17
CA VAL A 35 2.67 0.08 0.61
C VAL A 35 3.23 0.88 -0.56
N GLY A 36 4.10 0.26 -1.38
CA GLY A 36 4.68 0.92 -2.55
C GLY A 36 3.64 1.28 -3.61
N GLY A 37 2.64 0.43 -3.81
CA GLY A 37 1.49 0.73 -4.68
C GLY A 37 0.71 1.95 -4.21
N ALA A 38 0.35 1.99 -2.92
CA ALA A 38 -0.37 3.10 -2.31
C ALA A 38 0.40 4.42 -2.41
N GLN A 39 1.71 4.41 -2.10
CA GLN A 39 2.57 5.60 -2.18
C GLN A 39 2.62 6.17 -3.60
N ARG A 40 2.70 5.32 -4.64
CA ARG A 40 2.65 5.76 -6.04
C ARG A 40 1.30 6.35 -6.45
N ALA A 41 0.24 5.98 -5.76
CA ALA A 41 -1.10 6.56 -5.93
C ALA A 41 -1.32 7.84 -5.08
N GLY A 42 -0.29 8.32 -4.37
CA GLY A 42 -0.39 9.50 -3.50
C GLY A 42 -1.03 9.22 -2.13
N MET A 43 -1.22 7.95 -1.79
CA MET A 43 -1.76 7.54 -0.50
C MET A 43 -0.64 7.26 0.50
N ARG A 44 -0.98 7.30 1.79
CA ARG A 44 -0.12 6.74 2.84
C ARG A 44 -0.27 5.21 2.88
N GLY A 45 0.80 4.50 3.24
CA GLY A 45 0.80 3.05 3.42
C GLY A 45 1.24 2.66 4.83
N ILE A 46 0.59 1.63 5.40
CA ILE A 46 0.96 1.00 6.67
C ILE A 46 1.27 -0.46 6.38
N LEU A 47 2.50 -0.87 6.72
CA LEU A 47 2.91 -2.26 6.65
C LEU A 47 2.52 -2.98 7.95
N VAL A 48 1.79 -4.09 7.84
CA VAL A 48 1.55 -5.01 8.96
C VAL A 48 2.45 -6.22 8.82
N CYS A 49 3.23 -6.50 9.87
CA CYS A 49 4.28 -7.51 9.84
C CYS A 49 3.77 -8.92 10.20
N THR A 50 2.59 -9.29 9.68
CA THR A 50 1.90 -10.55 10.00
C THR A 50 1.88 -11.55 8.83
N GLY A 51 2.36 -11.16 7.66
CA GLY A 51 2.28 -11.94 6.43
C GLY A 51 3.62 -12.04 5.70
N LYS A 52 3.68 -11.60 4.43
CA LYS A 52 4.84 -11.74 3.53
C LYS A 52 6.15 -11.23 4.15
N HIS A 53 6.07 -10.21 5.01
CA HIS A 53 7.19 -9.69 5.77
C HIS A 53 6.91 -9.80 7.28
N PRO A 54 7.52 -10.75 8.00
CA PRO A 54 7.42 -10.83 9.46
C PRO A 54 8.21 -9.72 10.14
N ALA A 55 7.96 -9.49 11.43
CA ALA A 55 8.50 -8.35 12.19
C ALA A 55 10.03 -8.37 12.34
N ASP A 56 10.67 -9.52 12.18
CA ASP A 56 12.12 -9.71 12.19
C ASP A 56 12.74 -9.68 10.78
N SER A 57 11.97 -9.33 9.75
CA SER A 57 12.47 -9.29 8.39
C SER A 57 13.56 -8.21 8.25
N PRO A 58 14.76 -8.56 7.76
CA PRO A 58 15.84 -7.59 7.55
C PRO A 58 15.50 -6.55 6.47
N LEU A 59 14.48 -6.80 5.64
CA LEU A 59 13.99 -5.84 4.67
C LEU A 59 13.33 -4.63 5.34
N LEU A 60 12.85 -4.75 6.57
CA LEU A 60 12.25 -3.64 7.33
C LEU A 60 13.29 -2.57 7.68
N GLU A 61 14.58 -2.90 7.74
CA GLU A 61 15.66 -1.92 7.93
C GLU A 61 15.72 -0.87 6.81
N ARG A 62 15.09 -1.17 5.67
CA ARG A 62 15.07 -0.32 4.48
C ARG A 62 13.78 0.50 4.34
N VAL A 63 12.81 0.30 5.24
CA VAL A 63 11.54 1.03 5.25
C VAL A 63 11.72 2.28 6.11
N GLN A 64 11.63 3.47 5.50
CA GLN A 64 11.65 4.76 6.19
C GLN A 64 10.23 5.26 6.49
#